data_AF-A0A0E0IFV5-F1
#
_entry.id   AF-A0A0E0IFV5-F1
#
_cell.length_a   1.000
_cell.length_b   1.000
_cell.length_c   1.000
_cell.angle_alpha   90.00
_cell.angle_beta   90.00
_cell.angle_gamma   90.00
#
_symmetry.space_group_name_H-M   'P 1'
#
loop_
_entity.id
_entity.type
_entity.pdbx_description
1 polymer ?
#
loop_
_entity_poly.entity_id
_entity_poly.type
_entity_poly.pdbx_seq_one_letter_code
_entity_poly.pdbx_strand_id
1 'polypeptide(L)'
;MAAIDLSSPARSSPAPLSPRRGSLHLLLRRPRRPTLRCSLDAAPKQAQAQGPPAAVAAEEAPTARKECYGVFCTTYDLRADEKTKSWKSLVNVAVSGAAGMISNHLLFKLASGEVFGPDQPIALKLLGSERSIQALEGVAMELEDSLYPLLREVSIGIDPYVVFEDAEWALLIGAKPRGPGMERSALLDINGQIFAEQGKALNSVASRNVKVIVVGNPCNTNALICLKNAPNIPAKNFHALTRLDENRAKCQLALKAGVFYDKVSNMTIWGNHSTTQVPDFLNAKINGRPVKEVIKDTKWLEDEFTKTVQKRGGVLIQKWGRSSAASTAVSIVDAIRSLVNPTPEGDWFSTGVYTTGNPYGIAEDIVFSMPCRSKGDGDYELVKDVAMDDFLWERIKKSEAELLAEKRCVAHLTGELVRSPLGARPAWKTRVFFMPTVVGPLRTSLSLPPPAVARLVRARLACLRSRRLKKYHWESRLRRRERAGRSHGSTLYRSTSAMASTLSGRPWTFRFR
;
A
#
# COMPACT_ATOMS: atom_id res chain seq x y z
N MET A 1 -54.30 -32.75 19.91
CA MET A 1 -54.65 -31.76 20.94
C MET A 1 -54.25 -30.40 20.40
N ALA A 2 -55.28 -29.57 20.14
CA ALA A 2 -55.37 -28.15 19.74
C ALA A 2 -54.09 -27.44 19.23
N ALA A 3 -53.95 -26.86 18.02
CA ALA A 3 -54.88 -26.22 17.06
C ALA A 3 -55.76 -25.12 17.65
N ILE A 4 -55.43 -23.84 17.36
CA ILE A 4 -56.37 -22.74 17.08
C ILE A 4 -55.72 -21.83 16.04
N ASP A 5 -56.59 -21.41 15.12
CA ASP A 5 -56.40 -20.76 13.85
C ASP A 5 -57.14 -19.40 13.87
N LEU A 6 -56.83 -18.53 12.91
CA LEU A 6 -57.61 -17.39 12.38
C LEU A 6 -57.93 -16.19 13.31
N SER A 7 -57.46 -14.99 12.92
CA SER A 7 -58.22 -14.07 12.05
C SER A 7 -57.74 -12.61 12.15
N SER A 8 -57.43 -12.03 10.97
CA SER A 8 -57.41 -10.58 10.73
C SER A 8 -58.85 -10.02 10.72
N PRO A 9 -59.01 -8.69 10.83
CA PRO A 9 -59.49 -7.98 9.64
C PRO A 9 -58.70 -6.71 9.31
N ALA A 10 -58.97 -6.24 8.10
CA ALA A 10 -58.19 -5.31 7.30
C ALA A 10 -58.59 -3.83 7.47
N ARG A 11 -57.64 -2.97 7.07
CA ARG A 11 -57.77 -1.67 6.37
C ARG A 11 -58.60 -0.53 7.00
N SER A 12 -57.92 0.61 7.20
CA SER A 12 -58.37 1.89 6.65
C SER A 12 -57.18 2.82 6.34
N SER A 13 -57.15 3.26 5.07
CA SER A 13 -56.25 4.28 4.51
C SER A 13 -56.79 5.69 4.80
N PRO A 14 -55.98 6.76 4.61
CA PRO A 14 -56.24 8.09 5.16
C PRO A 14 -57.14 8.93 4.25
N ALA A 15 -57.84 9.90 4.84
CA ALA A 15 -58.62 10.89 4.10
C ALA A 15 -58.49 12.31 4.71
N PRO A 16 -58.70 13.36 3.89
CA PRO A 16 -58.05 14.66 4.02
C PRO A 16 -59.00 15.75 4.53
N LEU A 17 -58.47 16.87 5.02
CA LEU A 17 -59.23 18.12 5.12
C LEU A 17 -58.39 19.32 4.67
N SER A 18 -59.02 20.11 3.81
CA SER A 18 -58.54 21.31 3.13
C SER A 18 -59.17 22.57 3.78
N PRO A 19 -59.06 23.79 3.23
CA PRO A 19 -58.43 24.92 3.91
C PRO A 19 -59.42 26.00 4.37
N ARG A 20 -59.01 26.85 5.33
CA ARG A 20 -59.67 28.15 5.54
C ARG A 20 -58.68 29.31 5.61
N ARG A 21 -59.10 30.35 4.89
CA ARG A 21 -58.47 31.65 4.64
C ARG A 21 -58.29 32.48 5.91
N GLY A 22 -57.19 33.21 5.96
CA GLY A 22 -56.95 34.38 6.83
C GLY A 22 -55.91 35.27 6.16
N SER A 23 -56.23 36.55 6.01
CA SER A 23 -55.65 37.51 5.06
C SER A 23 -54.74 38.55 5.72
N LEU A 24 -53.86 39.18 4.91
CA LEU A 24 -53.07 40.43 5.10
C LEU A 24 -51.90 40.36 6.12
N HIS A 25 -50.69 40.91 5.91
CA HIS A 25 -50.21 42.00 5.06
C HIS A 25 -48.75 41.74 4.60
N LEU A 26 -48.49 41.91 3.31
CA LEU A 26 -47.15 41.93 2.72
C LEU A 26 -46.63 43.38 2.67
N LEU A 27 -45.51 43.70 3.31
CA LEU A 27 -44.80 44.97 3.12
C LEU A 27 -43.65 44.76 2.13
N LEU A 28 -43.87 45.20 0.90
CA LEU A 28 -42.86 45.32 -0.16
C LEU A 28 -41.90 46.49 0.16
N ARG A 29 -40.61 46.22 0.38
CA ARG A 29 -39.54 47.22 0.27
C ARG A 29 -38.79 47.03 -1.05
N ARG A 30 -38.79 48.10 -1.85
CA ARG A 30 -38.16 48.23 -3.18
C ARG A 30 -36.62 48.21 -3.12
N PRO A 31 -35.93 47.78 -4.19
CA PRO A 31 -34.47 47.80 -4.27
C PRO A 31 -33.95 49.20 -4.61
N ARG A 32 -32.91 49.67 -3.90
CA ARG A 32 -32.15 50.89 -4.26
C ARG A 32 -30.92 50.50 -5.10
N ARG A 33 -30.81 51.13 -6.26
CA ARG A 33 -29.65 51.10 -7.17
C ARG A 33 -28.42 51.77 -6.51
N PRO A 34 -27.18 51.33 -6.80
CA PRO A 34 -25.99 52.06 -6.43
C PRO A 34 -25.71 53.16 -7.49
N THR A 35 -25.59 54.40 -7.04
CA THR A 35 -25.04 55.51 -7.85
C THR A 35 -23.57 55.69 -7.49
N LEU A 36 -22.70 55.51 -8.49
CA LEU A 36 -21.31 55.96 -8.47
C LEU A 36 -21.26 57.50 -8.34
N ARG A 37 -20.45 57.99 -7.39
CA ARG A 37 -19.92 59.36 -7.42
C ARG A 37 -18.43 59.30 -7.10
N CYS A 38 -17.62 59.65 -8.08
CA CYS A 38 -16.26 60.14 -7.88
C CYS A 38 -16.32 61.54 -7.27
N SER A 39 -15.48 61.78 -6.27
CA SER A 39 -15.07 63.13 -5.87
C SER A 39 -13.59 63.08 -5.51
N LEU A 40 -12.80 63.70 -6.38
CA LEU A 40 -11.44 64.18 -6.13
C LEU A 40 -11.55 65.37 -5.18
N ASP A 41 -10.80 65.38 -4.10
CA ASP A 41 -10.36 66.63 -3.46
C ASP A 41 -9.00 66.41 -2.78
N ALA A 42 -8.11 67.37 -3.00
CA ALA A 42 -6.70 67.33 -2.68
C ALA A 42 -6.36 68.29 -1.52
N ALA A 43 -5.49 67.81 -0.63
CA ALA A 43 -4.53 68.55 0.22
C ALA A 43 -5.08 69.46 1.35
N PRO A 44 -4.29 69.80 2.41
CA PRO A 44 -2.83 69.70 2.53
C PRO A 44 -2.27 69.04 3.81
N LYS A 45 -0.94 68.82 3.73
CA LYS A 45 -0.02 68.28 4.74
C LYS A 45 -0.01 69.08 6.04
N GLN A 46 -0.03 68.37 7.18
CA GLN A 46 0.55 68.85 8.44
C GLN A 46 1.55 67.82 8.96
N ALA A 47 2.75 68.31 9.24
CA ALA A 47 3.84 67.57 9.85
C ALA A 47 3.63 67.51 11.37
N GLN A 48 3.73 66.32 11.96
CA GLN A 48 3.86 66.13 13.39
C GLN A 48 5.11 65.30 13.69
N ALA A 49 5.83 65.75 14.72
CA ALA A 49 7.16 65.32 15.13
C ALA A 49 7.18 63.89 15.66
N GLN A 50 8.29 63.19 15.39
CA GLN A 50 8.59 61.83 15.77
C GLN A 50 8.90 61.74 17.28
N GLY A 51 8.13 60.91 18.00
CA GLY A 51 8.51 60.43 19.33
C GLY A 51 9.59 59.33 19.26
N PRO A 52 10.31 59.05 20.36
CA PRO A 52 11.42 58.10 20.35
C PRO A 52 10.93 56.67 20.04
N PRO A 53 11.71 55.87 19.30
CA PRO A 53 11.28 54.52 18.92
C PRO A 53 11.21 53.63 20.16
N ALA A 54 10.03 53.04 20.37
CA ALA A 54 9.84 51.98 21.35
C ALA A 54 10.77 50.81 20.99
N ALA A 55 11.44 50.26 22.01
CA ALA A 55 12.31 49.10 21.88
C ALA A 55 11.55 47.96 21.19
N VAL A 56 12.03 47.55 20.03
CA VAL A 56 11.54 46.40 19.31
C VAL A 56 11.90 45.18 20.14
N ALA A 57 10.90 44.60 20.82
CA ALA A 57 11.04 43.27 21.39
C ALA A 57 11.46 42.35 20.24
N ALA A 58 12.58 41.65 20.41
CA ALA A 58 13.05 40.67 19.44
C ALA A 58 11.91 39.68 19.19
N GLU A 59 11.43 39.62 17.94
CA GLU A 59 10.59 38.52 17.49
C GLU A 59 11.40 37.24 17.69
N GLU A 60 10.94 36.40 18.63
CA GLU A 60 11.35 35.01 18.68
C GLU A 60 11.09 34.40 17.29
N ALA A 61 12.12 33.77 16.73
CA ALA A 61 12.03 33.06 15.48
C ALA A 61 10.82 32.11 15.50
N PRO A 62 10.03 32.01 14.42
CA PRO A 62 8.87 31.13 14.40
C PRO A 62 9.37 29.70 14.57
N THR A 63 9.10 29.10 15.73
CA THR A 63 9.13 27.64 15.90
C THR A 63 8.33 27.06 14.75
N ALA A 64 8.96 26.21 13.93
CA ALA A 64 8.36 25.61 12.75
C ALA A 64 6.93 25.14 13.05
N ARG A 65 5.92 25.84 12.51
CA ARG A 65 4.53 25.45 12.68
C ARG A 65 4.39 24.05 12.09
N LYS A 66 3.99 23.07 12.91
CA LYS A 66 3.51 21.76 12.43
C LYS A 66 2.48 22.04 11.32
N GLU A 67 2.80 21.67 10.09
CA GLU A 67 1.92 21.90 8.93
C GLU A 67 0.70 20.98 9.03
N CYS A 68 -0.32 21.44 9.74
CA CYS A 68 -1.68 20.91 9.70
C CYS A 68 -2.36 21.31 8.37
N TYR A 69 -3.45 20.63 7.99
CA TYR A 69 -4.19 20.93 6.75
C TYR A 69 -5.60 21.49 7.04
N GLY A 70 -6.00 22.53 6.30
CA GLY A 70 -7.40 23.01 6.26
C GLY A 70 -8.03 23.25 7.64
N VAL A 71 -9.23 22.71 7.85
CA VAL A 71 -9.97 22.84 9.12
C VAL A 71 -9.24 22.21 10.31
N PHE A 72 -8.35 21.25 10.07
CA PHE A 72 -7.56 20.58 11.12
C PHE A 72 -6.47 21.49 11.71
N CYS A 73 -6.22 22.66 11.11
CA CYS A 73 -5.40 23.71 11.72
C CYS A 73 -6.13 24.60 12.71
N THR A 74 -7.46 24.54 12.73
CA THR A 74 -8.21 25.34 13.68
C THR A 74 -7.95 24.78 15.07
N THR A 75 -7.38 25.62 15.95
CA THR A 75 -7.27 25.29 17.36
C THR A 75 -8.66 24.99 17.86
N TYR A 76 -8.92 23.71 18.13
CA TYR A 76 -10.07 23.34 18.93
C TYR A 76 -9.78 23.91 20.31
N ASP A 77 -10.33 25.08 20.60
CA ASP A 77 -10.41 25.65 21.94
C ASP A 77 -11.38 24.76 22.73
N LEU A 78 -10.96 23.50 22.96
CA LEU A 78 -11.51 22.66 24.00
C LEU A 78 -11.15 23.43 25.26
N ARG A 79 -12.04 24.31 25.71
CA ARG A 79 -12.02 24.73 27.11
C ARG A 79 -11.89 23.44 27.91
N ALA A 80 -11.00 23.40 28.89
CA ALA A 80 -10.55 22.15 29.52
C ALA A 80 -11.69 21.26 30.07
N ASP A 81 -12.89 21.83 30.20
CA ASP A 81 -14.20 21.27 30.53
C ASP A 81 -14.92 20.49 29.40
N GLU A 82 -14.60 20.71 28.13
CA GLU A 82 -15.17 20.01 26.95
C GLU A 82 -14.28 18.86 26.42
N LYS A 83 -13.08 18.64 26.97
CA LYS A 83 -12.36 17.39 26.72
C LYS A 83 -13.31 16.26 27.08
N THR A 84 -13.72 15.49 26.08
CA THR A 84 -14.51 14.27 26.27
C THR A 84 -13.77 13.43 27.29
N LYS A 85 -14.26 13.42 28.54
CA LYS A 85 -13.59 12.74 29.67
C LYS A 85 -13.43 11.23 29.43
N SER A 86 -14.08 10.71 28.39
CA SER A 86 -14.03 9.34 27.89
C SER A 86 -12.93 9.06 26.87
N TRP A 87 -12.29 10.05 26.25
CA TRP A 87 -11.29 9.80 25.20
C TRP A 87 -9.92 9.44 25.76
N LYS A 88 -9.26 8.50 25.09
CA LYS A 88 -7.86 8.13 25.32
C LYS A 88 -6.91 9.21 24.77
N SER A 89 -5.61 9.06 25.06
CA SER A 89 -4.57 9.93 24.49
C SER A 89 -4.52 9.83 22.97
N LEU A 90 -4.36 10.96 22.27
CA LEU A 90 -4.24 11.03 20.82
C LEU A 90 -3.16 10.06 20.30
N VAL A 91 -3.47 9.32 19.23
CA VAL A 91 -2.52 8.41 18.56
C VAL A 91 -2.11 8.96 17.20
N ASN A 92 -0.81 9.05 16.94
CA ASN A 92 -0.26 9.50 15.66
C ASN A 92 -0.13 8.34 14.66
N VAL A 93 -0.85 8.41 13.53
CA VAL A 93 -0.87 7.39 12.49
C VAL A 93 -0.31 7.95 11.18
N ALA A 94 0.87 7.50 10.80
CA ALA A 94 1.47 7.81 9.51
C ALA A 94 1.03 6.81 8.43
N VAL A 95 0.72 7.29 7.22
CA VAL A 95 0.30 6.46 6.08
C VAL A 95 1.08 6.84 4.84
N SER A 96 1.90 5.92 4.30
CA SER A 96 2.59 6.14 3.02
C SER A 96 1.77 5.66 1.83
N GLY A 97 1.92 6.31 0.68
CA GLY A 97 1.03 6.07 -0.46
C GLY A 97 -0.40 6.52 -0.16
N ALA A 98 -0.55 7.59 0.63
CA ALA A 98 -1.84 8.07 1.12
C ALA A 98 -2.82 8.51 0.02
N ALA A 99 -2.33 8.93 -1.14
CA ALA A 99 -3.15 9.22 -2.32
C ALA A 99 -3.56 7.97 -3.14
N GLY A 100 -3.25 6.76 -2.67
CA GLY A 100 -3.53 5.50 -3.35
C GLY A 100 -4.92 4.95 -3.09
N MET A 101 -5.38 4.04 -3.96
CA MET A 101 -6.72 3.43 -3.86
C MET A 101 -6.98 2.68 -2.55
N ILE A 102 -5.97 2.02 -1.96
CA ILE A 102 -6.12 1.33 -0.66
C ILE A 102 -6.33 2.36 0.44
N SER A 103 -5.49 3.40 0.46
CA SER A 103 -5.55 4.51 1.41
C SER A 103 -6.90 5.23 1.35
N ASN A 104 -7.44 5.43 0.15
CA ASN A 104 -8.75 6.05 -0.04
C ASN A 104 -9.92 5.28 0.61
N HIS A 105 -9.74 4.01 0.96
CA HIS A 105 -10.70 3.28 1.78
C HIS A 105 -10.27 3.21 3.25
N LEU A 106 -8.98 3.06 3.50
CA LEU A 106 -8.42 2.88 4.84
C LEU A 106 -8.53 4.13 5.71
N LEU A 107 -8.26 5.31 5.16
CA LEU A 107 -8.20 6.57 5.92
C LEU A 107 -9.55 6.90 6.57
N PHE A 108 -10.65 6.72 5.85
CA PHE A 108 -12.00 6.94 6.39
C PHE A 108 -12.38 5.91 7.47
N LYS A 109 -11.86 4.68 7.37
CA LYS A 109 -12.05 3.65 8.41
C LYS A 109 -11.24 3.95 9.68
N LEU A 110 -10.05 4.53 9.52
CA LEU A 110 -9.27 5.04 10.65
C LEU A 110 -10.01 6.20 11.31
N ALA A 111 -10.41 7.20 10.52
CA ALA A 111 -11.08 8.41 10.99
C ALA A 111 -12.42 8.14 11.69
N SER A 112 -13.17 7.12 11.25
CA SER A 112 -14.45 6.74 11.86
C SER A 112 -14.33 6.06 13.24
N GLY A 113 -13.12 5.67 13.66
CA GLY A 113 -12.90 4.89 14.88
C GLY A 113 -13.12 3.38 14.72
N GLU A 114 -13.38 2.87 13.50
CA GLU A 114 -13.58 1.43 13.25
C GLU A 114 -12.35 0.58 13.64
N VAL A 115 -11.16 1.20 13.59
CA VAL A 115 -9.88 0.54 13.83
C VAL A 115 -9.51 0.50 15.31
N PHE A 116 -9.42 1.67 15.95
CA PHE A 116 -8.91 1.79 17.32
C PHE A 116 -10.01 1.91 18.39
N GLY A 117 -11.27 2.03 17.98
CA GLY A 117 -12.42 2.18 18.86
C GLY A 117 -13.02 3.59 18.85
N PRO A 118 -14.25 3.73 19.36
CA PRO A 118 -15.01 4.98 19.32
C PRO A 118 -14.52 6.04 20.34
N ASP A 119 -13.56 5.68 21.19
CA ASP A 119 -12.98 6.51 22.26
C ASP A 119 -11.52 6.88 22.00
N GLN A 120 -10.98 6.55 20.83
CA GLN A 120 -9.58 6.77 20.48
C GLN A 120 -9.44 7.89 19.43
N PRO A 121 -9.10 9.12 19.83
CA PRO A 121 -8.77 10.17 18.88
C PRO A 121 -7.46 9.84 18.14
N ILE A 122 -7.38 10.23 16.86
CA ILE A 122 -6.22 10.01 16.00
C ILE A 122 -5.77 11.27 15.26
N ALA A 123 -4.49 11.30 14.91
CA ALA A 123 -3.89 12.25 13.99
C ALA A 123 -3.36 11.49 12.77
N LEU A 124 -3.75 11.91 11.56
CA LEU A 124 -3.30 11.29 10.31
C LEU A 124 -2.16 12.09 9.69
N LYS A 125 -1.01 11.43 9.52
CA LYS A 125 0.17 11.99 8.85
C LYS A 125 0.35 11.33 7.49
N LEU A 126 0.00 12.03 6.42
CA LEU A 126 -0.18 11.45 5.09
C LEU A 126 1.04 11.69 4.20
N LEU A 127 1.78 10.61 3.89
CA LEU A 127 2.96 10.65 3.04
C LEU A 127 2.59 10.29 1.60
N GLY A 128 2.81 11.24 0.69
CA GLY A 128 2.65 11.08 -0.75
C GLY A 128 3.98 11.00 -1.50
N SER A 129 3.92 11.42 -2.76
CA SER A 129 5.08 11.63 -3.63
C SER A 129 4.88 12.96 -4.36
N GLU A 130 5.95 13.56 -4.89
CA GLU A 130 5.86 14.77 -5.72
C GLU A 130 4.79 14.67 -6.81
N ARG A 131 4.71 13.50 -7.46
CA ARG A 131 3.76 13.24 -8.54
C ARG A 131 2.29 13.22 -8.08
N SER A 132 2.04 12.94 -6.81
CA SER A 132 0.70 12.69 -6.27
C SER A 132 0.26 13.73 -5.24
N ILE A 133 0.96 14.87 -5.12
CA ILE A 133 0.67 15.87 -4.09
C ILE A 133 -0.74 16.47 -4.27
N GLN A 134 -1.16 16.76 -5.51
CA GLN A 134 -2.52 17.23 -5.80
C GLN A 134 -3.60 16.20 -5.43
N ALA A 135 -3.33 14.91 -5.68
CA ALA A 135 -4.25 13.86 -5.27
C ALA A 135 -4.29 13.70 -3.75
N LEU A 136 -3.18 13.98 -3.07
CA LEU A 136 -3.08 13.96 -1.62
C LEU A 136 -3.88 15.11 -0.98
N GLU A 137 -3.82 16.30 -1.57
CA GLU A 137 -4.68 17.44 -1.20
C GLU A 137 -6.16 17.07 -1.35
N GLY A 138 -6.55 16.47 -2.49
CA GLY A 138 -7.93 16.01 -2.69
C GLY A 138 -8.41 15.02 -1.62
N VAL A 139 -7.56 14.07 -1.21
CA VAL A 139 -7.88 13.15 -0.10
C VAL A 139 -8.04 13.89 1.24
N ALA A 140 -7.19 14.88 1.52
CA ALA A 140 -7.30 15.68 2.73
C ALA A 140 -8.57 16.53 2.77
N MET A 141 -9.00 17.07 1.62
CA MET A 141 -10.29 17.75 1.47
C MET A 141 -11.45 16.78 1.75
N GLU A 142 -11.45 15.56 1.18
CA GLU A 142 -12.52 14.59 1.49
C GLU A 142 -12.57 14.21 2.98
N LEU A 143 -11.42 14.18 3.67
CA LEU A 143 -11.36 13.96 5.12
C LEU A 143 -11.96 15.15 5.90
N GLU A 144 -11.77 16.38 5.44
CA GLU A 144 -12.32 17.59 6.05
C GLU A 144 -13.86 17.61 5.94
N ASP A 145 -14.38 17.28 4.76
CA ASP A 145 -15.82 17.21 4.47
C ASP A 145 -16.53 16.06 5.20
N SER A 146 -15.77 15.08 5.70
CA SER A 146 -16.33 13.91 6.39
C SER A 146 -16.70 14.16 7.86
N LEU A 147 -16.23 15.27 8.46
CA LEU A 147 -16.59 15.70 9.82
C LEU A 147 -16.41 14.62 10.91
N TYR A 148 -15.38 13.78 10.80
CA TYR A 148 -15.11 12.74 11.79
C TYR A 148 -14.59 13.34 13.10
N PRO A 149 -15.30 13.18 14.24
CA PRO A 149 -14.92 13.82 15.50
C PRO A 149 -13.60 13.29 16.09
N LEU A 150 -13.29 12.02 15.82
CA LEU A 150 -12.07 11.35 16.27
C LEU A 150 -10.84 11.72 15.42
N LEU A 151 -11.03 12.24 14.21
CA LEU A 151 -9.94 12.73 13.39
C LEU A 151 -9.59 14.15 13.81
N ARG A 152 -8.53 14.29 14.61
CA ARG A 152 -8.19 15.56 15.27
C ARG A 152 -7.23 16.40 14.45
N GLU A 153 -6.28 15.74 13.80
CA GLU A 153 -5.24 16.40 13.02
C GLU A 153 -5.05 15.64 11.72
N VAL A 154 -4.84 16.39 10.63
CA VAL A 154 -4.38 15.87 9.35
C VAL A 154 -3.21 16.73 8.91
N SER A 155 -2.10 16.09 8.55
CA SER A 155 -0.98 16.73 7.85
C SER A 155 -0.66 15.94 6.60
N ILE A 156 -0.22 16.63 5.55
CA ILE A 156 0.17 16.03 4.27
C ILE A 156 1.59 16.44 3.93
N GLY A 157 2.35 15.53 3.31
CA GLY A 157 3.72 15.84 2.91
C GLY A 157 4.33 14.79 2.00
N ILE A 158 5.53 15.09 1.52
CA ILE A 158 6.32 14.19 0.65
C ILE A 158 7.67 13.80 1.28
N ASP A 159 8.07 14.47 2.36
CA ASP A 159 9.29 14.14 3.10
C ASP A 159 8.97 13.19 4.27
N PRO A 160 9.48 11.95 4.25
CA PRO A 160 9.24 10.99 5.34
C PRO A 160 9.80 11.46 6.69
N TYR A 161 10.86 12.29 6.74
CA TYR A 161 11.42 12.78 8.01
C TYR A 161 10.51 13.81 8.69
N VAL A 162 9.64 14.48 7.92
CA VAL A 162 8.62 15.38 8.46
C VAL A 162 7.34 14.60 8.78
N VAL A 163 6.87 13.78 7.84
CA VAL A 163 5.58 13.09 7.98
C VAL A 163 5.62 12.00 9.06
N PHE A 164 6.76 11.34 9.30
CA PHE A 164 6.87 10.29 10.30
C PHE A 164 7.23 10.77 11.70
N GLU A 165 7.39 12.09 11.90
CA GLU A 165 7.65 12.67 13.22
C GLU A 165 6.60 12.16 14.22
N ASP A 166 7.02 11.73 15.42
CA ASP A 166 6.16 11.24 16.51
C ASP A 166 5.17 10.11 16.13
N ALA A 167 5.31 9.45 14.97
CA ALA A 167 4.37 8.42 14.55
C ALA A 167 4.41 7.23 15.51
N GLU A 168 3.24 6.76 15.95
CA GLU A 168 3.06 5.56 16.78
C GLU A 168 2.61 4.37 15.94
N TRP A 169 1.94 4.62 14.83
CA TRP A 169 1.65 3.65 13.79
C TRP A 169 2.16 4.14 12.45
N ALA A 170 2.84 3.28 11.69
CA ALA A 170 3.30 3.57 10.33
C ALA A 170 2.75 2.52 9.36
N LEU A 171 1.78 2.92 8.55
CA LEU A 171 1.11 2.06 7.56
C LEU A 171 1.75 2.31 6.19
N LEU A 172 2.73 1.46 5.85
CA LEU A 172 3.58 1.66 4.67
C LEU A 172 2.99 0.95 3.44
N ILE A 173 2.08 1.64 2.74
CA ILE A 173 1.35 1.11 1.59
C ILE A 173 2.05 1.48 0.27
N GLY A 174 2.67 2.65 0.22
CA GLY A 174 3.31 3.20 -0.98
C GLY A 174 4.49 2.37 -1.46
N ALA A 175 4.35 1.75 -2.64
CA ALA A 175 5.44 1.09 -3.37
C ALA A 175 5.24 1.26 -4.87
N LYS A 176 6.31 1.17 -5.66
CA LYS A 176 6.17 1.19 -7.12
C LYS A 176 5.55 -0.13 -7.58
N PRO A 177 4.50 -0.08 -8.41
CA PRO A 177 3.92 -1.29 -8.99
C PRO A 177 4.90 -1.93 -9.98
N ARG A 178 4.79 -3.24 -10.15
CA ARG A 178 5.57 -3.96 -11.14
C ARG A 178 5.17 -3.53 -12.55
N GLY A 179 6.10 -2.93 -13.29
CA GLY A 179 5.89 -2.52 -14.68
C GLY A 179 5.93 -3.69 -15.67
N PRO A 180 5.40 -3.52 -16.90
CA PRO A 180 5.53 -4.52 -17.96
C PRO A 180 7.00 -4.86 -18.26
N GLY A 181 7.35 -6.14 -18.25
CA GLY A 181 8.72 -6.60 -18.52
C GLY A 181 9.73 -6.35 -17.40
N MET A 182 9.29 -5.88 -16.22
CA MET A 182 10.16 -5.67 -15.07
C MET A 182 10.55 -7.00 -14.41
N GLU A 183 11.85 -7.24 -14.29
CA GLU A 183 12.42 -8.35 -13.55
C GLU A 183 12.14 -8.25 -12.05
N ARG A 184 12.02 -9.39 -11.35
CA ARG A 184 11.73 -9.41 -9.91
C ARG A 184 12.81 -8.70 -9.09
N SER A 185 14.08 -8.90 -9.45
CA SER A 185 15.23 -8.24 -8.80
C SER A 185 15.19 -6.71 -8.91
N ALA A 186 14.77 -6.19 -10.06
CA ALA A 186 14.62 -4.74 -10.26
C ALA A 186 13.50 -4.17 -9.38
N LEU A 187 12.37 -4.88 -9.24
CA LEU A 187 11.29 -4.49 -8.34
C LEU A 187 11.75 -4.47 -6.87
N LEU A 188 12.48 -5.52 -6.46
CA LEU A 188 13.05 -5.65 -5.12
C LEU A 188 14.00 -4.49 -4.80
N ASP A 189 14.89 -4.12 -5.71
CA ASP A 189 15.84 -3.02 -5.51
C ASP A 189 15.14 -1.66 -5.44
N ILE A 190 14.26 -1.36 -6.39
CA ILE A 190 13.57 -0.06 -6.45
C ILE A 190 12.69 0.16 -5.21
N ASN A 191 11.89 -0.83 -4.83
CA ASN A 191 11.06 -0.70 -3.64
C ASN A 191 11.90 -0.80 -2.37
N GLY A 192 12.93 -1.65 -2.35
CA GLY A 192 13.85 -1.73 -1.24
C GLY A 192 14.49 -0.39 -0.88
N GLN A 193 14.90 0.42 -1.87
CA GLN A 193 15.44 1.76 -1.62
C GLN A 193 14.42 2.70 -0.94
N ILE A 194 13.15 2.63 -1.34
CA ILE A 194 12.06 3.41 -0.72
C ILE A 194 11.92 3.01 0.75
N PHE A 195 11.91 1.71 1.04
CA PHE A 195 11.72 1.20 2.40
C PHE A 195 12.98 1.35 3.28
N ALA A 196 14.18 1.37 2.68
CA ALA A 196 15.41 1.72 3.38
C ALA A 196 15.35 3.17 3.87
N GLU A 197 14.94 4.10 3.00
CA GLU A 197 14.83 5.52 3.37
C GLU A 197 13.71 5.79 4.37
N GLN A 198 12.54 5.16 4.18
CA GLN A 198 11.46 5.21 5.16
C GLN A 198 11.88 4.60 6.51
N GLY A 199 12.69 3.54 6.51
CA GLY A 199 13.27 2.97 7.73
C GLY A 199 14.16 3.96 8.47
N LYS A 200 15.08 4.66 7.77
CA LYS A 200 15.92 5.69 8.37
C LYS A 200 15.12 6.87 8.93
N ALA A 201 14.07 7.30 8.22
CA ALA A 201 13.18 8.35 8.68
C ALA A 201 12.45 7.93 9.95
N LEU A 202 11.79 6.77 9.95
CA LEU A 202 11.14 6.21 11.16
C LEU A 202 12.13 6.12 12.33
N ASN A 203 13.33 5.60 12.08
CA ASN A 203 14.38 5.51 13.09
C ASN A 203 14.80 6.86 13.67
N SER A 204 14.73 7.93 12.87
CA SER A 204 15.18 9.25 13.29
C SER A 204 14.10 9.97 14.08
N VAL A 205 12.86 9.98 13.57
CA VAL A 205 11.83 10.94 14.02
C VAL A 205 10.58 10.30 14.62
N ALA A 206 10.32 9.01 14.41
CA ALA A 206 9.11 8.37 14.94
C ALA A 206 9.24 7.99 16.42
N SER A 207 8.11 7.59 17.02
CA SER A 207 8.11 7.00 18.36
C SER A 207 9.03 5.79 18.42
N ARG A 208 9.78 5.65 19.51
CA ARG A 208 10.70 4.50 19.72
C ARG A 208 9.97 3.16 19.76
N ASN A 209 8.67 3.18 20.04
CA ASN A 209 7.81 1.99 20.02
C ASN A 209 6.79 2.01 18.87
N VAL A 210 7.07 2.74 17.79
CA VAL A 210 6.20 2.76 16.59
C VAL A 210 5.93 1.33 16.09
N LYS A 211 4.68 1.04 15.74
CA LYS A 211 4.25 -0.20 15.08
C LYS A 211 4.19 0.02 13.58
N VAL A 212 4.93 -0.79 12.82
CA VAL A 212 5.10 -0.61 11.38
C VAL A 212 4.42 -1.75 10.63
N ILE A 213 3.41 -1.44 9.80
CA ILE A 213 2.74 -2.41 8.94
C ILE A 213 3.07 -2.12 7.48
N VAL A 214 3.82 -3.02 6.86
CA VAL A 214 4.24 -2.96 5.46
C VAL A 214 3.25 -3.72 4.58
N VAL A 215 2.69 -2.98 3.62
CA VAL A 215 1.77 -3.51 2.59
C VAL A 215 2.39 -3.39 1.21
N GLY A 216 3.26 -2.40 0.99
CA GLY A 216 3.97 -2.21 -0.27
C GLY A 216 4.83 -3.41 -0.65
N ASN A 217 4.61 -3.96 -1.84
CA ASN A 217 5.26 -5.20 -2.27
C ASN A 217 6.70 -5.02 -2.77
N PRO A 218 7.59 -6.02 -2.60
CA PRO A 218 7.39 -7.28 -1.86
C PRO A 218 7.43 -7.07 -0.33
N CYS A 219 6.31 -7.27 0.37
CA CYS A 219 6.14 -6.72 1.71
C CYS A 219 7.05 -7.34 2.78
N ASN A 220 7.30 -8.66 2.74
CA ASN A 220 8.24 -9.32 3.65
C ASN A 220 9.66 -8.72 3.52
N THR A 221 10.18 -8.69 2.31
CA THR A 221 11.55 -8.18 2.05
C THR A 221 11.64 -6.66 2.29
N ASN A 222 10.61 -5.90 1.94
CA ASN A 222 10.54 -4.47 2.27
C ASN A 222 10.52 -4.22 3.78
N ALA A 223 9.78 -5.02 4.56
CA ALA A 223 9.79 -4.94 6.02
C ALA A 223 11.18 -5.28 6.60
N LEU A 224 11.85 -6.30 6.06
CA LEU A 224 13.23 -6.63 6.44
C LEU A 224 14.20 -5.47 6.16
N ILE A 225 14.10 -4.83 4.99
CA ILE A 225 14.94 -3.68 4.67
C ILE A 225 14.63 -2.50 5.60
N CYS A 226 13.35 -2.24 5.85
CA CYS A 226 12.90 -1.16 6.71
C CYS A 226 13.44 -1.31 8.14
N LEU A 227 13.31 -2.50 8.75
CA LEU A 227 13.82 -2.76 10.10
C LEU A 227 15.36 -2.73 10.17
N LYS A 228 16.05 -3.18 9.12
CA LYS A 228 17.53 -3.15 9.07
C LYS A 228 18.09 -1.73 8.99
N ASN A 229 17.30 -0.79 8.47
CA ASN A 229 17.63 0.63 8.43
C ASN A 229 17.06 1.39 9.64
N ALA A 230 16.45 0.69 10.60
CA ALA A 230 15.84 1.26 11.80
C ALA A 230 16.28 0.58 13.11
N PRO A 231 17.59 0.59 13.42
CA PRO A 231 18.14 -0.16 14.57
C PRO A 231 17.61 0.30 15.94
N ASN A 232 17.10 1.53 16.06
CA ASN A 232 16.56 2.08 17.31
C ASN A 232 15.07 1.76 17.52
N ILE A 233 14.44 1.04 16.58
CA ILE A 233 13.07 0.55 16.71
C ILE A 233 13.13 -0.98 16.88
N PRO A 234 12.42 -1.57 17.86
CA PRO A 234 12.43 -3.01 18.05
C PRO A 234 12.02 -3.76 16.77
N ALA A 235 12.85 -4.71 16.32
CA ALA A 235 12.57 -5.49 15.10
C ALA A 235 11.21 -6.22 15.13
N LYS A 236 10.73 -6.57 16.34
CA LYS A 236 9.41 -7.18 16.54
C LYS A 236 8.25 -6.29 16.06
N ASN A 237 8.43 -4.96 16.04
CA ASN A 237 7.38 -4.00 15.68
C ASN A 237 7.12 -3.91 14.17
N PHE A 238 7.91 -4.59 13.34
CA PHE A 238 7.78 -4.58 11.89
C PHE A 238 6.98 -5.79 11.40
N HIS A 239 5.88 -5.49 10.73
CA HIS A 239 4.92 -6.46 10.21
C HIS A 239 4.84 -6.35 8.69
N ALA A 240 4.85 -7.48 7.99
CA ALA A 240 4.45 -7.59 6.60
C ALA A 240 3.02 -8.16 6.54
N LEU A 241 2.16 -7.52 5.76
CA LEU A 241 0.73 -7.84 5.74
C LEU A 241 0.44 -9.12 4.94
N THR A 242 0.05 -10.19 5.64
CA THR A 242 -0.50 -11.43 5.06
C THR A 242 -1.97 -11.67 5.45
N ARG A 243 -2.58 -10.75 6.19
CA ARG A 243 -3.97 -10.85 6.66
C ARG A 243 -5.00 -10.94 5.55
N LEU A 244 -4.76 -10.31 4.40
CA LEU A 244 -5.65 -10.44 3.24
C LEU A 244 -5.73 -11.88 2.75
N ASP A 245 -4.60 -12.58 2.77
CA ASP A 245 -4.53 -13.96 2.31
C ASP A 245 -5.17 -14.90 3.33
N GLU A 246 -5.02 -14.62 4.63
CA GLU A 246 -5.77 -15.31 5.69
C GLU A 246 -7.28 -15.15 5.50
N ASN A 247 -7.76 -13.92 5.32
CA ASN A 247 -9.19 -13.65 5.11
C ASN A 247 -9.72 -14.38 3.86
N ARG A 248 -8.92 -14.42 2.78
CA ARG A 248 -9.25 -15.17 1.56
C ARG A 248 -9.25 -16.68 1.80
N ALA A 249 -8.32 -17.20 2.57
CA ALA A 249 -8.24 -18.62 2.93
C ALA A 249 -9.45 -19.04 3.79
N LYS A 250 -9.80 -18.26 4.83
CA LYS A 250 -11.02 -18.45 5.63
C LYS A 250 -12.26 -18.51 4.74
N CYS A 251 -12.38 -17.59 3.79
CA CYS A 251 -13.48 -17.59 2.82
C CYS A 251 -13.53 -18.86 1.96
N GLN A 252 -12.39 -19.35 1.45
CA GLN A 252 -12.36 -20.58 0.63
C GLN A 252 -12.68 -21.84 1.44
N LEU A 253 -12.19 -21.95 2.68
CA LEU A 253 -12.54 -23.06 3.57
C LEU A 253 -14.03 -23.06 3.91
N ALA A 254 -14.57 -21.89 4.23
CA ALA A 254 -16.01 -21.73 4.52
C ALA A 254 -16.88 -22.14 3.34
N LEU A 255 -16.53 -21.69 2.13
CA LEU A 255 -17.21 -22.06 0.89
C LEU A 255 -17.17 -23.58 0.64
N LYS A 256 -16.00 -24.22 0.79
CA LYS A 256 -15.87 -25.67 0.58
C LYS A 256 -16.65 -26.48 1.62
N ALA A 257 -16.68 -26.02 2.87
CA ALA A 257 -17.39 -26.69 3.95
C ALA A 257 -18.89 -26.38 4.01
N GLY A 258 -19.40 -25.44 3.20
CA GLY A 258 -20.80 -25.03 3.22
C GLY A 258 -21.22 -24.30 4.50
N VAL A 259 -20.29 -23.58 5.13
CA VAL A 259 -20.53 -22.79 6.35
C VAL A 259 -20.25 -21.31 6.09
N PHE A 260 -20.68 -20.44 7.00
CA PHE A 260 -20.30 -19.03 6.95
C PHE A 260 -18.86 -18.83 7.47
N TYR A 261 -18.18 -17.78 7.00
CA TYR A 261 -16.74 -17.60 7.28
C TYR A 261 -16.41 -17.30 8.74
N ASP A 262 -17.40 -16.86 9.53
CA ASP A 262 -17.27 -16.66 10.98
C ASP A 262 -17.09 -17.98 11.74
N LYS A 263 -17.29 -19.12 11.07
CA LYS A 263 -17.09 -20.45 11.64
C LYS A 263 -15.67 -20.99 11.43
N VAL A 264 -14.80 -20.26 10.72
CA VAL A 264 -13.42 -20.69 10.43
C VAL A 264 -12.44 -19.93 11.32
N SER A 265 -11.67 -20.65 12.13
CA SER A 265 -10.65 -20.11 13.05
C SER A 265 -9.30 -20.80 12.83
N ASN A 266 -8.25 -20.34 13.52
CA ASN A 266 -6.91 -20.94 13.49
C ASN A 266 -6.28 -21.00 12.09
N MET A 267 -6.69 -20.10 11.19
CA MET A 267 -6.15 -20.03 9.84
C MET A 267 -4.80 -19.32 9.87
N THR A 268 -3.75 -20.01 9.42
CA THR A 268 -2.41 -19.45 9.29
C THR A 268 -1.99 -19.33 7.84
N ILE A 269 -1.37 -18.21 7.50
CA ILE A 269 -0.56 -18.07 6.29
C ILE A 269 0.91 -18.12 6.71
N TRP A 270 1.66 -19.10 6.21
CA TRP A 270 3.10 -19.17 6.42
C TRP A 270 3.87 -18.55 5.25
N GLY A 271 5.02 -17.97 5.55
CA GLY A 271 6.04 -17.61 4.57
C GLY A 271 5.92 -16.22 3.95
N ASN A 272 6.29 -16.14 2.68
CA ASN A 272 6.29 -14.90 1.90
C ASN A 272 4.87 -14.53 1.47
N HIS A 273 4.58 -13.24 1.32
CA HIS A 273 3.42 -12.76 0.57
C HIS A 273 3.68 -12.90 -0.94
N SER A 274 3.62 -14.14 -1.42
CA SER A 274 3.88 -14.50 -2.82
C SER A 274 3.15 -15.80 -3.19
N THR A 275 3.41 -16.31 -4.39
CA THR A 275 2.93 -17.63 -4.82
C THR A 275 3.59 -18.80 -4.08
N THR A 276 4.54 -18.56 -3.16
CA THR A 276 5.09 -19.60 -2.27
C THR A 276 4.42 -19.62 -0.89
N GLN A 277 3.49 -18.69 -0.62
CA GLN A 277 2.76 -18.66 0.64
C GLN A 277 2.04 -20.00 0.91
N VAL A 278 1.91 -20.35 2.19
CA VAL A 278 1.32 -21.63 2.61
C VAL A 278 0.07 -21.38 3.46
N PRO A 279 -1.13 -21.44 2.87
CA PRO A 279 -2.38 -21.48 3.62
C PRO A 279 -2.50 -22.82 4.35
N ASP A 280 -2.31 -22.78 5.67
CA ASP A 280 -2.27 -23.95 6.55
C ASP A 280 -3.67 -24.45 6.91
N PHE A 281 -4.12 -25.49 6.20
CA PHE A 281 -5.36 -26.18 6.54
C PHE A 281 -5.19 -27.24 7.64
N LEU A 282 -3.96 -27.61 8.01
CA LEU A 282 -3.71 -28.66 9.00
C LEU A 282 -4.14 -28.20 10.38
N ASN A 283 -3.79 -26.95 10.74
CA ASN A 283 -4.08 -26.35 12.04
C ASN A 283 -5.39 -25.55 12.06
N ALA A 284 -5.95 -25.24 10.89
CA ALA A 284 -7.22 -24.53 10.78
C ALA A 284 -8.39 -25.36 11.33
N LYS A 285 -9.40 -24.64 11.84
CA LYS A 285 -10.61 -25.25 12.42
C LYS A 285 -11.88 -24.70 11.79
N ILE A 286 -12.92 -25.53 11.75
CA ILE A 286 -14.27 -25.16 11.34
C ILE A 286 -15.25 -25.61 12.43
N ASN A 287 -15.97 -24.65 13.02
CA ASN A 287 -16.82 -24.87 14.21
C ASN A 287 -16.05 -25.60 15.33
N GLY A 288 -14.82 -25.16 15.60
CA GLY A 288 -13.95 -25.74 16.64
C GLY A 288 -13.32 -27.10 16.31
N ARG A 289 -13.69 -27.73 15.19
CA ARG A 289 -13.12 -29.02 14.76
C ARG A 289 -12.02 -28.84 13.71
N PRO A 290 -10.94 -29.66 13.70
CA PRO A 290 -9.93 -29.61 12.65
C PRO A 290 -10.51 -29.66 11.24
N VAL A 291 -9.98 -28.89 10.29
CA VAL A 291 -10.48 -28.84 8.91
C VAL A 291 -10.52 -30.22 8.25
N LYS A 292 -9.52 -31.08 8.49
CA LYS A 292 -9.46 -32.45 7.95
C LYS A 292 -10.61 -33.34 8.46
N GLU A 293 -11.25 -32.98 9.57
CA GLU A 293 -12.43 -33.68 10.06
C GLU A 293 -13.73 -33.23 9.38
N VAL A 294 -13.76 -32.01 8.84
CA VAL A 294 -14.95 -31.42 8.20
C VAL A 294 -14.90 -31.55 6.68
N ILE A 295 -13.76 -31.21 6.07
CA ILE A 295 -13.52 -31.34 4.63
C ILE A 295 -12.72 -32.64 4.42
N LYS A 296 -13.43 -33.71 4.02
CA LYS A 296 -12.83 -35.04 3.76
C LYS A 296 -12.04 -35.13 2.46
N ASP A 297 -12.18 -34.13 1.59
CA ASP A 297 -11.50 -34.04 0.30
C ASP A 297 -10.06 -33.54 0.47
N THR A 298 -9.18 -34.43 0.91
CA THR A 298 -7.74 -34.14 1.11
C THR A 298 -7.08 -33.64 -0.17
N LYS A 299 -7.46 -34.19 -1.33
CA LYS A 299 -6.90 -33.76 -2.62
C LYS A 299 -7.20 -32.29 -2.89
N TRP A 300 -8.42 -31.84 -2.61
CA TRP A 300 -8.76 -30.42 -2.74
C TRP A 300 -7.93 -29.54 -1.78
N LEU A 301 -7.74 -29.96 -0.52
CA LEU A 301 -6.93 -29.23 0.45
C LEU A 301 -5.47 -29.08 -0.02
N GLU A 302 -4.90 -30.14 -0.57
CA GLU A 302 -3.50 -30.20 -0.97
C GLU A 302 -3.21 -29.54 -2.32
N ASP A 303 -4.07 -29.77 -3.31
CA ASP A 303 -3.83 -29.42 -4.70
C ASP A 303 -4.53 -28.13 -5.17
N GLU A 304 -5.71 -27.82 -4.61
CA GLU A 304 -6.60 -26.78 -5.13
C GLU A 304 -6.73 -25.58 -4.20
N PHE A 305 -6.87 -25.80 -2.90
CA PHE A 305 -7.08 -24.77 -1.89
C PHE A 305 -5.98 -23.70 -1.94
N THR A 306 -4.72 -24.12 -1.84
CA THR A 306 -3.56 -23.22 -1.89
C THR A 306 -3.53 -22.41 -3.19
N LYS A 307 -3.74 -23.08 -4.35
CA LYS A 307 -3.75 -22.41 -5.67
C LYS A 307 -4.89 -21.40 -5.79
N THR A 308 -6.04 -21.70 -5.19
CA THR A 308 -7.22 -20.82 -5.23
C THR A 308 -6.97 -19.54 -4.43
N VAL A 309 -6.37 -19.65 -3.25
CA VAL A 309 -5.96 -18.49 -2.43
C VAL A 309 -4.92 -17.65 -3.18
N GLN A 310 -3.84 -18.28 -3.66
CA GLN A 310 -2.75 -17.60 -4.39
C GLN A 310 -3.22 -16.86 -5.64
N LYS A 311 -4.18 -17.44 -6.39
CA LYS A 311 -4.72 -16.85 -7.63
C LYS A 311 -5.90 -15.91 -7.41
N ARG A 312 -6.38 -15.74 -6.17
CA ARG A 312 -7.59 -14.98 -5.87
C ARG A 312 -7.52 -13.53 -6.36
N GLY A 313 -6.36 -12.89 -6.18
CA GLY A 313 -6.12 -11.53 -6.69
C GLY A 313 -6.27 -11.43 -8.22
N GLY A 314 -5.75 -12.41 -8.95
CA GLY A 314 -5.86 -12.46 -10.41
C GLY A 314 -7.30 -12.63 -10.90
N VAL A 315 -8.07 -13.51 -10.26
CA VAL A 315 -9.50 -13.70 -10.58
C VAL A 315 -10.30 -12.42 -10.29
N LEU A 316 -10.01 -11.72 -9.20
CA LEU A 316 -10.66 -10.44 -8.88
C LEU A 316 -10.34 -9.36 -9.92
N ILE A 317 -9.08 -9.25 -10.35
CA ILE A 317 -8.68 -8.30 -11.41
C ILE A 317 -9.40 -8.60 -12.71
N GLN A 318 -9.55 -9.87 -13.10
CA GLN A 318 -10.29 -10.26 -14.31
C GLN A 318 -11.77 -9.86 -14.26
N LYS A 319 -12.39 -9.88 -13.08
CA LYS A 319 -13.81 -9.54 -12.90
C LYS A 319 -14.05 -8.04 -12.71
N TRP A 320 -13.22 -7.37 -11.91
CA TRP A 320 -13.39 -5.96 -11.57
C TRP A 320 -12.70 -5.03 -12.59
N GLY A 321 -11.58 -5.47 -13.18
CA GLY A 321 -10.73 -4.63 -14.03
C GLY A 321 -9.75 -3.73 -13.25
N ARG A 322 -9.72 -3.81 -11.91
CA ARG A 322 -8.77 -3.08 -11.05
C ARG A 322 -8.36 -3.89 -9.82
N SER A 323 -7.42 -3.36 -9.04
CA SER A 323 -6.93 -4.00 -7.82
C SER A 323 -8.02 -4.11 -6.73
N SER A 324 -7.86 -5.07 -5.83
CA SER A 324 -8.81 -5.38 -4.75
C SER A 324 -8.70 -4.43 -3.55
N ALA A 325 -8.64 -3.12 -3.80
CA ALA A 325 -8.28 -2.09 -2.82
C ALA A 325 -9.15 -2.12 -1.55
N ALA A 326 -10.47 -2.22 -1.70
CA ALA A 326 -11.39 -2.26 -0.57
C ALA A 326 -11.13 -3.46 0.36
N SER A 327 -10.99 -4.67 -0.19
CA SER A 327 -10.68 -5.86 0.63
C SER A 327 -9.31 -5.78 1.29
N THR A 328 -8.33 -5.15 0.63
CA THR A 328 -7.01 -4.92 1.22
C THR A 328 -7.09 -3.92 2.37
N ALA A 329 -7.84 -2.83 2.23
CA ALA A 329 -8.06 -1.87 3.32
C ALA A 329 -8.70 -2.53 4.54
N VAL A 330 -9.72 -3.38 4.35
CA VAL A 330 -10.32 -4.19 5.43
C VAL A 330 -9.27 -5.08 6.10
N SER A 331 -8.43 -5.77 5.32
CA SER A 331 -7.39 -6.62 5.93
C SER A 331 -6.32 -5.85 6.72
N ILE A 332 -6.07 -4.58 6.39
CA ILE A 332 -5.16 -3.71 7.16
C ILE A 332 -5.84 -3.34 8.49
N VAL A 333 -7.12 -2.96 8.45
CA VAL A 333 -7.92 -2.71 9.66
C VAL A 333 -7.92 -3.93 10.56
N ASP A 334 -8.20 -5.12 10.01
CA ASP A 334 -8.20 -6.38 10.76
C ASP A 334 -6.82 -6.68 11.38
N ALA A 335 -5.73 -6.39 10.67
CA ALA A 335 -4.37 -6.59 11.16
C ALA A 335 -4.05 -5.67 12.35
N ILE A 336 -4.40 -4.38 12.27
CA ILE A 336 -4.23 -3.43 13.38
C ILE A 336 -5.09 -3.88 14.57
N ARG A 337 -6.36 -4.22 14.32
CA ARG A 337 -7.30 -4.69 15.35
C ARG A 337 -6.82 -5.93 16.08
N SER A 338 -6.12 -6.83 15.40
CA SER A 338 -5.51 -8.01 16.02
C SER A 338 -4.36 -7.68 16.97
N LEU A 339 -3.75 -6.50 16.86
CA LEU A 339 -2.70 -6.03 17.76
C LEU A 339 -3.25 -5.15 18.89
N VAL A 340 -4.35 -4.43 18.66
CA VAL A 340 -4.95 -3.50 19.66
C VAL A 340 -6.14 -4.10 20.41
N ASN A 341 -6.56 -5.32 20.08
CA ASN A 341 -7.55 -6.07 20.85
C ASN A 341 -6.97 -7.41 21.30
N PRO A 342 -7.34 -7.91 22.49
CA PRO A 342 -6.99 -9.26 22.91
C PRO A 342 -7.45 -10.29 21.86
N THR A 343 -6.54 -11.18 21.48
CA THR A 343 -6.87 -12.29 20.58
C THR A 343 -7.87 -13.22 21.27
N PRO A 344 -8.95 -13.66 20.60
CA PRO A 344 -9.89 -14.63 21.16
C PRO A 344 -9.19 -15.88 21.65
N GLU A 345 -9.70 -16.47 22.74
CA GLU A 345 -9.11 -17.65 23.36
C GLU A 345 -8.98 -18.80 22.34
N GLY A 346 -7.77 -19.36 22.24
CA GLY A 346 -7.48 -20.46 21.35
C GLY A 346 -7.38 -20.11 19.86
N ASP A 347 -7.58 -18.85 19.45
CA ASP A 347 -7.40 -18.38 18.07
C ASP A 347 -6.08 -17.60 17.89
N TRP A 348 -5.77 -17.24 16.64
CA TRP A 348 -4.59 -16.46 16.26
C TRP A 348 -4.80 -15.70 14.95
N PHE A 349 -3.82 -14.89 14.58
CA PHE A 349 -3.78 -14.19 13.30
C PHE A 349 -2.42 -14.37 12.62
N SER A 350 -2.41 -14.23 11.30
CA SER A 350 -1.21 -14.30 10.47
C SER A 350 -0.57 -12.93 10.32
N THR A 351 0.73 -12.84 10.54
CA THR A 351 1.52 -11.65 10.25
C THR A 351 2.96 -12.03 9.89
N GLY A 352 3.51 -11.39 8.86
CA GLY A 352 4.92 -11.49 8.51
C GLY A 352 5.77 -10.75 9.52
N VAL A 353 6.55 -11.46 10.33
CA VAL A 353 7.32 -10.85 11.40
C VAL A 353 8.76 -11.35 11.43
N TYR A 354 9.62 -10.64 12.16
CA TYR A 354 11.02 -10.99 12.29
C TYR A 354 11.20 -12.36 12.94
N THR A 355 12.05 -13.21 12.34
CA THR A 355 12.12 -14.63 12.70
C THR A 355 13.08 -14.98 13.82
N THR A 356 13.95 -14.07 14.26
CA THR A 356 14.95 -14.39 15.31
C THR A 356 14.25 -14.83 16.59
N GLY A 357 14.62 -16.00 17.12
CA GLY A 357 13.97 -16.61 18.29
C GLY A 357 12.64 -17.32 18.01
N ASN A 358 12.28 -17.57 16.75
CA ASN A 358 11.08 -18.37 16.44
C ASN A 358 11.23 -19.83 16.92
N PRO A 359 10.16 -20.45 17.47
CA PRO A 359 10.23 -21.81 18.01
C PRO A 359 10.09 -22.91 16.95
N TYR A 360 9.82 -22.55 15.68
CA TYR A 360 9.45 -23.52 14.64
C TYR A 360 10.64 -24.05 13.85
N GLY A 361 11.86 -23.55 14.06
CA GLY A 361 13.04 -23.92 13.27
C GLY A 361 13.07 -23.30 11.86
N ILE A 362 12.35 -22.19 11.68
CA ILE A 362 12.44 -21.36 10.47
C ILE A 362 13.74 -20.55 10.52
N ALA A 363 14.36 -20.31 9.37
CA ALA A 363 15.60 -19.54 9.26
C ALA A 363 15.45 -18.17 9.95
N GLU A 364 16.49 -17.78 10.69
CA GLU A 364 16.54 -16.49 11.37
C GLU A 364 16.85 -15.35 10.41
N ASP A 365 16.67 -14.13 10.92
CA ASP A 365 17.03 -12.89 10.24
C ASP A 365 16.33 -12.67 8.87
N ILE A 366 15.06 -13.06 8.80
CA ILE A 366 14.13 -12.75 7.71
C ILE A 366 12.79 -12.28 8.30
N VAL A 367 11.91 -11.78 7.44
CA VAL A 367 10.50 -11.54 7.80
C VAL A 367 9.66 -12.65 7.20
N PHE A 368 9.02 -13.45 8.04
CA PHE A 368 8.27 -14.66 7.65
C PHE A 368 6.90 -14.65 8.31
N SER A 369 5.85 -14.94 7.54
CA SER A 369 4.48 -15.01 8.08
C SER A 369 4.31 -16.22 8.98
N MET A 370 3.81 -15.99 10.20
CA MET A 370 3.66 -17.00 11.25
C MET A 370 2.38 -16.73 12.07
N PRO A 371 1.84 -17.73 12.78
CA PRO A 371 0.69 -17.53 13.64
C PRO A 371 1.12 -16.80 14.92
N CYS A 372 0.41 -15.72 15.20
CA CYS A 372 0.66 -14.83 16.33
C CYS A 372 -0.62 -14.60 17.12
N ARG A 373 -0.47 -14.32 18.41
CA ARG A 373 -1.56 -13.85 19.29
C ARG A 373 -1.11 -12.62 20.07
N SER A 374 -2.06 -11.78 20.45
CA SER A 374 -1.81 -10.51 21.14
C SER A 374 -2.72 -10.37 22.35
N LYS A 375 -2.24 -9.61 23.34
CA LYS A 375 -3.03 -9.14 24.48
C LYS A 375 -3.81 -7.86 24.18
N GLY A 376 -3.66 -7.28 22.99
CA GLY A 376 -4.28 -6.01 22.62
C GLY A 376 -3.47 -4.77 22.99
N ASP A 377 -2.18 -4.92 23.29
CA ASP A 377 -1.26 -3.87 23.72
C ASP A 377 -0.34 -3.37 22.59
N GLY A 378 -0.62 -3.76 21.34
CA GLY A 378 0.19 -3.46 20.17
C GLY A 378 1.32 -4.46 19.91
N ASP A 379 1.63 -5.35 20.85
CA ASP A 379 2.62 -6.41 20.71
C ASP A 379 1.96 -7.76 20.39
N TYR A 380 2.78 -8.79 20.16
CA TYR A 380 2.33 -10.16 19.94
C TYR A 380 3.35 -11.16 20.47
N GLU A 381 2.93 -12.42 20.54
CA GLU A 381 3.78 -13.59 20.70
C GLU A 381 3.45 -14.66 19.66
N LEU A 382 4.45 -15.48 19.32
CA LEU A 382 4.28 -16.62 18.42
C LEU A 382 3.53 -17.75 19.12
N VAL A 383 2.62 -18.41 18.40
CA VAL A 383 1.85 -19.55 18.92
C VAL A 383 2.73 -20.80 18.98
N LYS A 384 2.94 -21.39 20.15
CA LYS A 384 3.86 -22.55 20.29
C LYS A 384 3.24 -23.88 19.86
N ASP A 385 1.95 -24.07 20.10
CA ASP A 385 1.26 -25.37 19.97
C ASP A 385 0.68 -25.57 18.58
N VAL A 386 1.55 -25.59 17.57
CA VAL A 386 1.18 -25.77 16.16
C VAL A 386 1.67 -27.13 15.67
N ALA A 387 0.76 -27.92 15.09
CA ALA A 387 1.11 -29.20 14.49
C ALA A 387 1.85 -28.99 13.16
N MET A 388 2.87 -29.80 12.92
CA MET A 388 3.66 -29.81 11.69
C MET A 388 3.70 -31.24 11.13
N ASP A 389 3.31 -31.41 9.87
CA ASP A 389 3.53 -32.63 9.10
C ASP A 389 4.50 -32.36 7.94
N ASP A 390 4.94 -33.42 7.27
CA ASP A 390 5.89 -33.31 6.15
C ASP A 390 5.35 -32.44 5.01
N PHE A 391 4.03 -32.50 4.76
CA PHE A 391 3.37 -31.73 3.72
C PHE A 391 3.46 -30.22 3.96
N LEU A 392 3.18 -29.79 5.19
CA LEU A 392 3.23 -28.39 5.61
C LEU A 392 4.70 -27.92 5.66
N TRP A 393 5.58 -28.72 6.26
CA TRP A 393 6.98 -28.36 6.43
C TRP A 393 7.73 -28.19 5.10
N GLU A 394 7.51 -29.09 4.13
CA GLU A 394 8.13 -28.98 2.80
C GLU A 394 7.75 -27.66 2.10
N ARG A 395 6.50 -27.23 2.25
CA ARG A 395 6.01 -25.96 1.67
C ARG A 395 6.54 -24.74 2.40
N ILE A 396 6.61 -24.79 3.73
CA ILE A 396 7.24 -23.76 4.56
C ILE A 396 8.69 -23.57 4.11
N LYS A 397 9.45 -24.65 3.91
CA LYS A 397 10.84 -24.58 3.44
C LYS A 397 10.99 -24.06 2.01
N LYS A 398 10.04 -24.33 1.12
CA LYS A 398 10.02 -23.69 -0.21
C LYS A 398 9.83 -22.17 -0.13
N SER A 399 8.96 -21.69 0.75
CA SER A 399 8.76 -20.25 0.95
C SER A 399 9.95 -19.59 1.65
N GLU A 400 10.54 -20.28 2.64
CA GLU A 400 11.78 -19.86 3.31
C GLU A 400 12.93 -19.69 2.31
N ALA A 401 13.11 -20.66 1.40
CA ALA A 401 14.13 -20.59 0.37
C ALA A 401 13.95 -19.39 -0.57
N GLU A 402 12.71 -19.03 -0.92
CA GLU A 402 12.41 -17.82 -1.69
C GLU A 402 12.83 -16.56 -0.90
N LEU A 403 12.43 -16.43 0.37
CA LEU A 403 12.77 -15.27 1.21
C LEU A 403 14.28 -15.13 1.41
N LEU A 404 15.00 -16.22 1.63
CA LEU A 404 16.46 -16.21 1.72
C LEU A 404 17.11 -15.79 0.39
N ALA A 405 16.53 -16.15 -0.75
CA ALA A 405 16.99 -15.69 -2.05
C ALA A 405 16.72 -14.19 -2.25
N GLU A 406 15.54 -13.69 -1.86
CA GLU A 406 15.23 -12.26 -1.91
C GLU A 406 16.15 -11.45 -1.01
N LYS A 407 16.38 -11.91 0.23
CA LYS A 407 17.32 -11.30 1.17
C LYS A 407 18.71 -11.13 0.56
N ARG A 408 19.25 -12.18 -0.09
CA ARG A 408 20.54 -12.10 -0.79
C ARG A 408 20.54 -11.08 -1.93
N CYS A 409 19.44 -10.94 -2.66
CA CYS A 409 19.30 -9.97 -3.74
C CYS A 409 19.28 -8.51 -3.27
N VAL A 410 18.93 -8.27 -1.99
CA VAL A 410 18.84 -6.92 -1.40
C VAL A 410 19.90 -6.65 -0.33
N ALA A 411 20.95 -7.48 -0.26
CA ALA A 411 21.99 -7.39 0.76
C ALA A 411 22.65 -6.01 0.84
N HIS A 412 22.78 -5.31 -0.29
CA HIS A 412 23.29 -3.94 -0.37
C HIS A 412 22.42 -2.90 0.33
N LEU A 413 21.16 -3.21 0.62
CA LEU A 413 20.21 -2.34 1.33
C LEU A 413 20.02 -2.72 2.81
N THR A 414 20.46 -3.91 3.21
CA THR A 414 20.32 -4.42 4.59
C THR A 414 21.60 -4.34 5.41
N GLY A 415 22.70 -3.84 4.82
CA GLY A 415 24.01 -3.77 5.47
C GLY A 415 24.77 -5.10 5.51
N GLU A 416 24.25 -6.15 4.85
CA GLU A 416 24.98 -7.40 4.67
C GLU A 416 25.98 -7.24 3.53
N LEU A 417 27.27 -7.19 3.87
CA LEU A 417 28.34 -7.19 2.87
C LEU A 417 28.14 -8.38 1.92
N VAL A 418 27.98 -8.09 0.62
CA VAL A 418 28.02 -9.11 -0.44
C VAL A 418 29.42 -9.72 -0.40
N ARG A 419 29.60 -10.80 0.35
CA ARG A 419 30.74 -11.69 0.15
C ARG A 419 30.52 -12.34 -1.22
N SER A 420 31.15 -11.78 -2.24
CA SER A 420 31.23 -12.42 -3.54
C SER A 420 31.77 -13.84 -3.35
N PRO A 421 31.21 -14.85 -4.04
CA PRO A 421 31.81 -16.18 -4.06
C PRO A 421 33.01 -16.18 -5.01
N LEU A 422 34.03 -15.36 -4.71
CA LEU A 422 35.31 -15.36 -5.38
C LEU A 422 36.41 -15.12 -4.34
N GLY A 423 36.67 -16.16 -3.54
CA GLY A 423 37.98 -16.39 -2.94
C GLY A 423 39.00 -16.76 -4.02
N ALA A 424 39.27 -15.82 -4.93
CA ALA A 424 40.41 -15.86 -5.84
C ALA A 424 40.90 -14.42 -5.96
N ARG A 425 41.87 -14.06 -5.11
CA ARG A 425 42.55 -12.77 -5.18
C ARG A 425 43.21 -12.64 -6.56
N PRO A 426 42.93 -11.61 -7.37
CA PRO A 426 43.82 -11.29 -8.46
C PRO A 426 45.03 -10.57 -7.86
N ALA A 427 46.18 -11.23 -7.87
CA ALA A 427 47.45 -10.64 -7.45
C ALA A 427 47.87 -9.57 -8.47
N TRP A 428 47.53 -8.31 -8.22
CA TRP A 428 48.16 -7.17 -8.87
C TRP A 428 49.07 -6.52 -7.83
N LYS A 429 50.37 -6.86 -7.88
CA LYS A 429 51.39 -6.11 -7.16
C LYS A 429 51.48 -4.72 -7.79
N THR A 430 51.11 -3.70 -7.03
CA THR A 430 51.54 -2.32 -7.29
C THR A 430 53.06 -2.29 -7.08
N ARG A 431 53.84 -2.41 -8.16
CA ARG A 431 55.26 -2.05 -8.14
C ARG A 431 55.37 -0.58 -8.53
N VAL A 432 55.62 0.24 -7.53
CA VAL A 432 56.22 1.57 -7.70
C VAL A 432 57.62 1.35 -8.25
N PHE A 433 57.90 1.83 -9.46
CA PHE A 433 59.24 1.83 -10.04
C PHE A 433 59.83 3.23 -9.90
N PHE A 434 60.84 3.34 -9.03
CA PHE A 434 61.88 4.35 -9.08
C PHE A 434 62.79 4.03 -10.28
N MET A 435 63.08 5.01 -11.13
CA MET A 435 64.17 4.90 -12.12
C MET A 435 65.52 5.01 -11.40
N PRO A 436 66.51 4.27 -11.89
CA PRO A 436 67.78 4.92 -12.19
C PRO A 436 68.27 4.63 -13.61
N THR A 437 69.09 5.55 -14.04
CA THR A 437 69.66 5.77 -15.35
C THR A 437 70.88 4.86 -15.64
N VAL A 438 71.24 4.83 -16.93
CA VAL A 438 72.55 4.57 -17.55
C VAL A 438 72.88 3.15 -18.07
N VAL A 439 73.35 3.18 -19.34
CA VAL A 439 74.30 2.31 -20.08
C VAL A 439 73.75 1.22 -21.02
N GLY A 440 73.69 1.56 -22.31
CA GLY A 440 74.51 0.91 -23.34
C GLY A 440 74.03 -0.39 -24.02
N PRO A 441 74.52 -0.69 -25.23
CA PRO A 441 73.71 -1.24 -26.34
C PRO A 441 74.10 -2.66 -26.75
N LEU A 442 73.22 -3.39 -27.47
CA LEU A 442 73.50 -4.06 -28.76
C LEU A 442 72.41 -5.08 -29.20
N ARG A 443 72.01 -4.92 -30.47
CA ARG A 443 71.85 -5.91 -31.56
C ARG A 443 70.92 -7.15 -31.48
N THR A 444 70.11 -7.22 -32.56
CA THR A 444 69.75 -8.38 -33.43
C THR A 444 68.93 -9.51 -32.78
N SER A 445 67.98 -10.19 -33.42
CA SER A 445 67.32 -10.17 -34.74
C SER A 445 66.26 -11.31 -34.70
N LEU A 446 65.37 -11.35 -35.70
CA LEU A 446 64.61 -12.51 -36.21
C LEU A 446 63.11 -12.67 -35.83
N SER A 447 62.30 -12.26 -36.83
CA SER A 447 61.27 -13.02 -37.56
C SER A 447 59.92 -13.41 -36.91
N LEU A 448 58.88 -12.73 -37.42
CA LEU A 448 57.44 -13.04 -37.57
C LEU A 448 57.15 -14.26 -38.50
N PRO A 449 55.89 -14.74 -38.80
CA PRO A 449 54.55 -14.71 -38.14
C PRO A 449 53.76 -16.09 -38.25
N PRO A 450 52.42 -16.22 -38.55
CA PRO A 450 51.28 -16.54 -37.63
C PRO A 450 50.42 -17.78 -38.09
N PRO A 451 49.20 -18.16 -37.54
CA PRO A 451 47.92 -17.43 -37.74
C PRO A 451 46.81 -17.74 -36.68
N ALA A 452 46.70 -17.00 -35.57
CA ALA A 452 45.55 -17.12 -34.65
C ALA A 452 44.72 -15.83 -34.49
N VAL A 453 45.32 -14.68 -34.80
CA VAL A 453 44.71 -13.36 -34.52
C VAL A 453 43.74 -12.90 -35.64
N ALA A 454 43.93 -13.37 -36.88
CA ALA A 454 43.06 -13.00 -38.00
C ALA A 454 41.66 -13.66 -37.97
N ARG A 455 41.50 -14.79 -37.26
CA ARG A 455 40.20 -15.49 -37.13
C ARG A 455 39.28 -14.83 -36.11
N LEU A 456 39.82 -14.27 -35.03
CA LEU A 456 39.02 -13.65 -33.97
C LEU A 456 38.39 -12.31 -34.40
N VAL A 457 39.09 -11.53 -35.22
CA VAL A 457 38.62 -10.21 -35.68
C VAL A 457 37.49 -10.35 -36.71
N ARG A 458 37.54 -11.37 -37.59
CA ARG A 458 36.46 -11.63 -38.57
C ARG A 458 35.16 -12.11 -37.91
N ALA A 459 35.23 -12.91 -36.85
CA ALA A 459 34.04 -13.38 -36.13
C ALA A 459 33.29 -12.24 -35.41
N ARG A 460 34.04 -11.28 -34.84
CA ARG A 460 33.45 -10.13 -34.12
C ARG A 460 32.73 -9.16 -35.06
N LEU A 461 33.24 -8.95 -36.27
CA LEU A 461 32.62 -8.09 -37.29
C LEU A 461 31.36 -8.73 -37.93
N ALA A 462 31.32 -10.05 -38.08
CA ALA A 462 30.14 -10.77 -38.58
C ALA A 462 28.95 -10.71 -37.59
N CYS A 463 29.22 -10.79 -36.29
CA CYS A 463 28.19 -10.71 -35.25
C CYS A 463 27.54 -9.31 -35.17
N LEU A 464 28.34 -8.25 -35.36
CA LEU A 464 27.85 -6.86 -35.38
C LEU A 464 27.00 -6.55 -36.64
N ARG A 465 27.33 -7.14 -37.81
CA ARG A 465 26.50 -7.02 -39.02
C ARG A 465 25.15 -7.73 -38.89
N SER A 466 25.10 -8.91 -38.26
CA SER A 466 23.86 -9.65 -38.02
C SER A 466 22.87 -8.90 -37.11
N ARG A 467 23.39 -8.21 -36.08
CA ARG A 467 22.56 -7.40 -35.15
C ARG A 467 21.97 -6.14 -35.81
N ARG A 468 22.68 -5.49 -36.74
CA ARG A 468 22.15 -4.34 -37.49
C ARG A 468 21.06 -4.73 -38.50
N LEU A 469 21.21 -5.86 -39.19
CA LEU A 469 20.21 -6.35 -40.16
C LEU A 469 18.88 -6.76 -39.51
N LYS A 470 18.93 -7.37 -38.31
CA LYS A 470 17.70 -7.71 -37.55
C LYS A 470 16.92 -6.48 -37.08
N LYS A 471 17.61 -5.38 -36.73
CA LYS A 471 16.98 -4.11 -36.33
C LYS A 471 16.25 -3.45 -37.51
N TYR A 472 16.87 -3.42 -38.69
CA TYR A 472 16.26 -2.87 -39.92
C TYR A 472 15.02 -3.67 -40.37
N HIS A 473 15.06 -5.00 -40.27
CA HIS A 473 13.91 -5.84 -40.63
C HIS A 473 12.71 -5.67 -39.68
N TRP A 474 12.96 -5.41 -38.39
CA TRP A 474 11.92 -5.15 -37.40
C TRP A 474 11.24 -3.80 -37.62
N GLU A 475 12.01 -2.73 -37.80
CA GLU A 475 11.48 -1.38 -38.06
C GLU A 475 10.70 -1.31 -39.39
N SER A 476 11.11 -2.08 -40.40
CA SER A 476 10.40 -2.18 -41.69
C SER A 476 9.05 -2.89 -41.58
N ARG A 477 8.91 -3.88 -40.66
CA ARG A 477 7.63 -4.57 -40.40
C ARG A 477 6.66 -3.69 -39.60
N LEU A 478 7.16 -2.88 -38.66
CA LEU A 478 6.34 -1.92 -37.91
C LEU A 478 5.72 -0.87 -38.84
N ARG A 479 6.53 -0.28 -39.74
CA ARG A 479 6.05 0.73 -40.71
C ARG A 479 5.04 0.18 -41.72
N ARG A 480 5.12 -1.11 -42.09
CA ARG A 480 4.11 -1.76 -42.96
C ARG A 480 2.79 -2.01 -42.24
N ARG A 481 2.81 -2.34 -40.94
CA ARG A 481 1.59 -2.50 -40.12
C ARG A 481 0.90 -1.16 -39.87
N GLU A 482 1.65 -0.08 -39.65
CA GLU A 482 1.09 1.27 -39.50
C GLU A 482 0.47 1.81 -40.80
N ARG A 483 1.02 1.48 -41.98
CA ARG A 483 0.42 1.84 -43.27
C ARG A 483 -0.85 1.03 -43.59
N ALA A 484 -0.89 -0.25 -43.21
CA ALA A 484 -2.09 -1.09 -43.39
C ALA A 484 -3.24 -0.70 -42.43
N GLY A 485 -2.92 -0.18 -41.23
CA GLY A 485 -3.93 0.32 -40.28
C GLY A 485 -4.53 1.68 -40.66
N ARG A 486 -3.87 2.46 -41.52
CA ARG A 486 -4.36 3.78 -41.99
C ARG A 486 -5.21 3.73 -43.25
N SER A 487 -5.30 2.60 -43.95
CA SER A 487 -6.16 2.45 -45.14
C SER A 487 -7.55 1.86 -44.87
N HIS A 488 -7.87 1.53 -43.62
CA HIS A 488 -9.21 1.02 -43.20
C HIS A 488 -9.93 1.94 -42.20
N GLY A 489 -9.46 3.18 -42.03
CA GLY A 489 -9.99 4.13 -41.04
C GLY A 489 -10.72 5.36 -41.62
N SER A 490 -11.02 5.40 -42.92
CA SER A 490 -11.52 6.62 -43.59
C SER A 490 -12.81 6.43 -44.40
N THR A 491 -13.73 5.57 -43.97
CA THR A 491 -15.07 5.45 -44.61
C THR A 491 -16.24 5.25 -43.62
N LEU A 492 -16.10 5.62 -42.35
CA LEU A 492 -17.22 5.65 -41.41
C LEU A 492 -17.00 6.77 -40.40
N TYR A 493 -17.33 8.00 -40.78
CA TYR A 493 -17.74 9.09 -39.86
C TYR A 493 -18.12 10.32 -40.71
N ARG A 494 -19.15 10.19 -41.55
CA ARG A 494 -19.81 11.34 -42.21
C ARG A 494 -21.20 10.95 -42.70
N SER A 495 -22.12 10.80 -41.76
CA SER A 495 -23.56 11.08 -41.93
C SER A 495 -24.31 10.44 -40.76
N THR A 496 -25.06 11.26 -40.03
CA THR A 496 -26.33 10.98 -39.32
C THR A 496 -26.43 11.82 -38.05
N SER A 497 -26.60 13.12 -38.25
CA SER A 497 -27.45 13.94 -37.41
C SER A 497 -28.23 14.86 -38.34
N ALA A 498 -29.44 14.43 -38.72
CA ALA A 498 -30.60 15.25 -39.03
C ALA A 498 -31.54 14.48 -39.98
N MET A 499 -32.84 14.51 -39.64
CA MET A 499 -34.00 14.12 -40.46
C MET A 499 -34.19 12.60 -40.66
N ALA A 500 -35.36 11.99 -40.48
CA ALA A 500 -36.69 12.48 -40.21
C ALA A 500 -37.52 11.37 -39.53
N SER A 501 -38.59 11.84 -38.92
CA SER A 501 -39.76 11.15 -38.40
C SER A 501 -40.39 10.10 -39.34
N THR A 502 -41.35 9.36 -38.75
CA THR A 502 -42.44 8.58 -39.37
C THR A 502 -42.13 7.19 -39.93
N LEU A 503 -42.49 6.13 -39.17
CA LEU A 503 -43.65 5.25 -39.44
C LEU A 503 -43.55 3.90 -38.68
N SER A 504 -44.58 3.68 -37.84
CA SER A 504 -45.32 2.43 -37.57
C SER A 504 -44.67 1.06 -37.84
N GLY A 505 -44.76 0.15 -36.86
CA GLY A 505 -44.80 -1.30 -37.13
C GLY A 505 -44.31 -2.19 -35.98
N ARG A 506 -45.18 -3.09 -35.52
CA ARG A 506 -45.02 -4.03 -34.39
C ARG A 506 -44.22 -5.32 -34.79
N PRO A 507 -43.95 -6.26 -33.85
CA PRO A 507 -42.67 -6.97 -33.70
C PRO A 507 -42.60 -8.33 -34.41
N TRP A 508 -41.38 -8.86 -34.56
CA TRP A 508 -41.12 -10.26 -34.88
C TRP A 508 -40.25 -10.92 -33.82
N THR A 509 -40.82 -11.95 -33.19
CA THR A 509 -40.18 -12.96 -32.37
C THR A 509 -39.48 -13.99 -33.26
N PHE A 510 -38.28 -14.43 -32.90
CA PHE A 510 -37.77 -15.74 -33.30
C PHE A 510 -36.90 -16.34 -32.19
N ARG A 511 -37.41 -17.43 -31.60
CA ARG A 511 -36.64 -18.47 -30.91
C ARG A 511 -35.93 -19.30 -31.97
N PHE A 512 -34.71 -19.77 -31.70
CA PHE A 512 -34.31 -21.12 -32.10
C PHE A 512 -33.34 -21.75 -31.10
N ARG A 513 -33.78 -22.94 -30.66
CA ARG A 513 -33.13 -24.13 -30.06
C ARG A 513 -31.82 -23.99 -29.30
#